data_AF-A0A520MVR0-F1
#
_entry.id   AF-A0A520MVR0-F1
#
_cell.length_a   1.000
_cell.length_b   1.000
_cell.length_c   1.000
_cell.angle_alpha   90.00
_cell.angle_beta   90.00
_cell.angle_gamma   90.00
#
_symmetry.space_group_name_H-M   'P 1'
#
loop_
_entity.id
_entity.type
_entity.pdbx_description
1 polymer ?
#
loop_
_entity_poly.entity_id
_entity_poly.type
_entity_poly.pdbx_seq_one_letter_code
_entity_poly.pdbx_strand_id
1 'polypeptide(L)'
;MPKLQKKRSSTPCLGICTTTFGDEVCKGCKRFSHEIVSWTKYSIEEREIVNDRLEKFKVQILKDRFEVFDDKLLSKNLDQMGINFNHSLNPLTWIYDLFRAAGSQTFDLENFGIKSLKNFDAVKVRDEINRELLELSEVHHERYFKKN
;
A
#
# COMPACT_ATOMS: atom_id res chain seq x y z
N MET A 1 -14.16 9.85 19.13
CA MET A 1 -13.79 10.91 18.16
C MET A 1 -13.76 10.28 16.77
N PRO A 2 -14.39 10.89 15.76
CA PRO A 2 -14.25 10.38 14.39
C PRO A 2 -12.77 10.45 13.98
N LYS A 3 -12.23 9.35 13.44
CA LYS A 3 -10.86 9.33 12.91
C LYS A 3 -10.76 10.30 11.74
N LEU A 4 -9.68 11.08 11.71
CA LEU A 4 -9.43 12.03 10.62
C LEU A 4 -9.25 11.26 9.31
N GLN A 5 -10.12 11.52 8.33
CA GLN A 5 -9.97 10.94 7.00
C GLN A 5 -8.71 11.48 6.34
N LYS A 6 -7.84 10.58 5.89
CA LYS A 6 -6.64 10.93 5.14
C LYS A 6 -6.99 11.39 3.73
N LYS A 7 -6.28 12.43 3.29
CA LYS A 7 -6.28 12.92 1.90
C LYS A 7 -5.37 12.06 1.02
N ARG A 8 -5.56 12.12 -0.29
CA ARG A 8 -4.70 11.44 -1.27
C ARG A 8 -3.23 11.84 -1.16
N SER A 9 -2.91 13.11 -0.87
CA SER A 9 -1.56 13.62 -0.59
C SER A 9 -0.92 13.16 0.74
N SER A 10 -1.63 12.39 1.56
CA SER A 10 -1.11 11.95 2.87
C SER A 10 0.12 11.04 2.70
N THR A 11 1.05 11.12 3.66
CA THR A 11 2.26 10.29 3.60
C THR A 11 1.90 8.79 3.58
N PRO A 12 2.40 8.03 2.58
CA PRO A 12 2.21 6.58 2.55
C PRO A 12 3.23 5.86 3.46
N CYS A 13 4.06 6.62 4.20
CA CYS A 13 5.13 6.06 5.01
C CYS A 13 4.57 5.16 6.11
N LEU A 14 5.21 4.00 6.27
CA LEU A 14 4.84 2.98 7.24
C LEU A 14 5.72 3.00 8.49
N GLY A 15 6.59 4.01 8.64
CA GLY A 15 7.55 4.12 9.74
C GLY A 15 8.76 3.21 9.63
N ILE A 16 8.86 2.42 8.56
CA ILE A 16 9.99 1.52 8.26
C ILE A 16 10.60 1.98 6.95
N CYS A 17 11.78 2.61 7.02
CA CYS A 17 12.50 3.08 5.86
C CYS A 17 13.85 2.37 5.74
N THR A 18 14.13 1.78 4.57
CA THR A 18 15.42 1.14 4.27
C THR A 18 16.31 2.00 3.37
N THR A 19 15.84 3.16 2.87
CA THR A 19 16.65 3.98 1.95
C THR A 19 17.84 4.65 2.63
N THR A 20 17.90 4.68 3.96
CA THR A 20 19.11 5.05 4.70
C THR A 20 20.31 4.14 4.35
N PHE A 21 20.06 2.96 3.78
CA PHE A 21 21.07 1.97 3.39
C PHE A 21 21.47 2.04 1.90
N GLY A 22 21.06 3.07 1.16
CA GLY A 22 21.45 3.26 -0.25
C GLY A 22 20.52 2.59 -1.27
N ASP A 23 19.37 2.05 -0.85
CA ASP A 23 18.33 1.56 -1.77
C ASP A 23 17.70 2.73 -2.54
N GLU A 24 17.60 2.62 -3.88
CA GLU A 24 16.88 3.60 -4.71
C GLU A 24 15.36 3.55 -4.52
N VAL A 25 14.84 2.40 -4.11
CA VAL A 25 13.42 2.17 -3.82
C VAL A 25 13.27 1.67 -2.39
N CYS A 26 12.40 2.31 -1.61
CA CYS A 26 12.16 1.92 -0.23
C CYS A 26 11.44 0.58 -0.13
N LYS A 27 12.04 -0.40 0.57
CA LYS A 27 11.45 -1.73 0.80
C LYS A 27 10.17 -1.69 1.64
N GLY A 28 9.92 -0.60 2.39
CA GLY A 28 8.67 -0.39 3.12
C GLY A 28 7.61 0.28 2.27
N CYS A 29 7.73 1.59 2.07
CA CYS A 29 6.70 2.42 1.42
C CYS A 29 6.75 2.46 -0.12
N LYS A 30 7.75 1.81 -0.75
CA LYS A 30 7.89 1.69 -2.22
C LYS A 30 8.08 3.00 -2.97
N ARG A 31 8.28 4.11 -2.25
CA ARG A 31 8.71 5.40 -2.80
C ARG A 31 10.18 5.34 -3.21
N PHE A 32 10.54 6.21 -4.12
CA PHE A 32 11.91 6.40 -4.56
C PHE A 32 12.70 7.21 -3.55
N SER A 33 14.02 7.04 -3.55
CA SER A 33 14.97 7.71 -2.66
C SER A 33 14.76 9.23 -2.66
N HIS A 34 14.73 9.85 -3.84
CA HIS A 34 14.54 11.29 -4.01
C HIS A 34 13.17 11.79 -3.53
N GLU A 35 12.12 10.99 -3.67
CA GLU A 35 10.76 11.33 -3.20
C GLU A 35 10.67 11.31 -1.67
N ILE A 36 11.40 10.42 -1.02
CA ILE A 36 11.46 10.34 0.44
C ILE A 36 12.18 11.56 1.00
N VAL A 37 13.35 11.88 0.44
CA VAL A 37 14.18 13.02 0.86
C VAL A 37 13.45 14.35 0.64
N SER A 38 12.72 14.48 -0.47
CA SER A 38 12.09 15.75 -0.87
C SER A 38 10.62 15.85 -0.48
N TRP A 39 10.05 14.86 0.22
CA TRP A 39 8.60 14.78 0.48
C TRP A 39 8.00 16.05 1.09
N THR A 40 8.70 16.67 2.05
CA THR A 40 8.24 17.90 2.72
C THR A 40 8.23 19.11 1.80
N LYS A 41 9.04 19.09 0.74
CA LYS A 41 9.13 20.14 -0.29
C LYS A 41 8.09 19.96 -1.40
N TYR A 42 7.60 18.74 -1.61
CA TYR A 42 6.60 18.46 -2.65
C TYR A 42 5.28 19.19 -2.35
N SER A 43 4.66 19.72 -3.41
CA SER A 43 3.31 20.26 -3.39
C SER A 43 2.28 19.17 -3.07
N ILE A 44 1.03 19.58 -2.86
CA ILE A 44 -0.07 18.61 -2.64
C ILE A 44 -0.21 17.72 -3.87
N GLU A 45 -0.19 18.32 -5.05
CA GLU A 45 -0.36 17.67 -6.35
C GLU A 45 0.80 16.69 -6.63
N GLU A 46 2.04 17.09 -6.36
CA GLU A 46 3.21 16.21 -6.51
C GLU A 46 3.12 14.98 -5.58
N ARG A 47 2.66 15.16 -4.34
CA ARG A 47 2.44 14.04 -3.41
C ARG A 47 1.32 13.12 -3.89
N GLU A 48 0.26 13.68 -4.48
CA GLU A 48 -0.83 12.92 -5.07
C GLU A 48 -0.35 12.09 -6.26
N ILE A 49 0.46 12.65 -7.16
CA ILE A 49 1.06 11.91 -8.28
C ILE A 49 1.86 10.69 -7.79
N VAL A 50 2.69 10.87 -6.76
CA VAL A 50 3.45 9.76 -6.16
C VAL A 50 2.51 8.70 -5.59
N ASN A 51 1.49 9.11 -4.85
CA ASN A 51 0.53 8.19 -4.24
C ASN A 51 -0.35 7.48 -5.27
N ASP A 52 -0.71 8.14 -6.36
CA ASP A 52 -1.44 7.56 -7.49
C ASP A 52 -0.62 6.47 -8.17
N ARG A 53 0.70 6.67 -8.34
CA ARG A 53 1.58 5.62 -8.85
C ARG A 53 1.58 4.40 -7.93
N LEU A 54 1.75 4.61 -6.63
CA LEU A 54 1.77 3.53 -5.65
C LEU A 54 0.42 2.80 -5.58
N GLU A 55 -0.69 3.53 -5.66
CA GLU A 55 -2.05 2.97 -5.74
C GLU A 55 -2.19 2.10 -6.98
N LYS A 56 -1.75 2.57 -8.16
CA LYS A 56 -1.81 1.79 -9.41
C LYS A 56 -1.05 0.47 -9.30
N PHE A 57 0.14 0.45 -8.70
CA PHE A 57 0.89 -0.79 -8.49
C PHE A 57 0.16 -1.77 -7.55
N LYS A 58 -0.40 -1.26 -6.45
CA LYS A 58 -1.21 -2.08 -5.54
C LYS A 58 -2.43 -2.66 -6.23
N VAL A 59 -3.19 -1.84 -6.94
CA VAL A 59 -4.38 -2.29 -7.68
C VAL A 59 -4.00 -3.34 -8.72
N GLN A 60 -2.89 -3.14 -9.45
CA GLN A 60 -2.41 -4.11 -10.44
C GLN A 60 -2.16 -5.50 -9.85
N ILE A 61 -1.53 -5.58 -8.68
CA ILE A 61 -1.21 -6.85 -8.02
C ILE A 61 -2.44 -7.49 -7.35
N LEU A 62 -3.31 -6.67 -6.76
CA LEU A 62 -4.40 -7.15 -5.92
C LEU A 62 -5.66 -7.53 -6.71
N LYS A 63 -5.92 -6.89 -7.86
CA LYS A 63 -7.20 -7.02 -8.59
C LYS A 63 -7.50 -8.44 -9.07
N ASP A 64 -6.46 -9.23 -9.34
CA ASP A 64 -6.61 -10.60 -9.84
C ASP A 64 -6.61 -11.63 -8.69
N ARG A 65 -6.51 -11.16 -7.43
CA ARG A 65 -6.41 -11.99 -6.22
C ARG A 65 -7.59 -11.77 -5.27
N PHE A 66 -8.09 -10.54 -5.21
CA PHE A 66 -9.12 -10.13 -4.25
C PHE A 66 -10.14 -9.19 -4.89
N GLU A 67 -11.33 -9.21 -4.32
CA GLU A 67 -12.42 -8.29 -4.63
C GLU A 67 -12.93 -7.69 -3.31
N VAL A 68 -13.17 -6.38 -3.28
CA VAL A 68 -13.85 -5.72 -2.15
C VAL A 68 -15.30 -5.51 -2.56
N PHE A 69 -16.21 -6.25 -1.92
CA PHE A 69 -17.66 -6.15 -2.19
C PHE A 69 -18.39 -5.25 -1.20
N ASP A 70 -17.79 -4.98 -0.02
CA ASP A 70 -18.30 -4.02 0.96
C ASP A 70 -17.14 -3.17 1.52
N ASP A 71 -16.91 -2.02 0.90
CA ASP A 71 -15.86 -1.07 1.28
C ASP A 71 -16.12 -0.40 2.64
N LYS A 72 -17.39 -0.23 3.01
CA LYS A 72 -17.79 0.34 4.30
C LYS A 72 -17.48 -0.61 5.44
N LEU A 73 -17.76 -1.90 5.26
CA LEU A 73 -17.41 -2.94 6.22
C LEU A 73 -15.89 -3.04 6.38
N LEU A 74 -15.14 -3.02 5.27
CA LEU A 74 -13.68 -3.03 5.30
C LEU A 74 -13.14 -1.82 6.09
N SER A 75 -13.54 -0.61 5.71
CA SER A 75 -13.09 0.63 6.39
C SER A 75 -13.40 0.60 7.88
N LYS A 76 -14.62 0.17 8.26
CA LYS A 76 -15.04 0.08 9.66
C LYS A 76 -14.17 -0.89 10.45
N ASN A 77 -13.90 -2.08 9.92
CA ASN A 77 -13.06 -3.08 10.60
C ASN A 77 -11.62 -2.58 10.75
N LEU A 78 -11.03 -2.01 9.70
CA LEU A 78 -9.69 -1.42 9.76
C LEU A 78 -9.62 -0.32 10.82
N ASP A 79 -10.66 0.51 10.92
CA ASP A 79 -10.73 1.54 11.93
C ASP A 79 -10.82 0.98 13.35
N GLN A 80 -11.66 -0.04 13.57
CA GLN A 80 -11.81 -0.72 14.86
C GLN A 80 -10.51 -1.43 15.30
N MET A 81 -9.75 -1.98 14.36
CA MET A 81 -8.45 -2.61 14.62
C MET A 81 -7.31 -1.60 14.80
N GLY A 82 -7.58 -0.29 14.67
CA GLY A 82 -6.52 0.73 14.77
C GLY A 82 -5.56 0.74 13.57
N ILE A 83 -5.92 0.09 12.45
CA ILE A 83 -5.06 -0.01 11.27
C ILE A 83 -5.02 1.32 10.55
N ASN A 84 -3.82 1.71 10.11
CA ASN A 84 -3.56 2.97 9.44
C ASN A 84 -3.62 2.79 7.92
N PHE A 85 -4.70 3.24 7.28
CA PHE A 85 -4.91 3.19 5.82
C PHE A 85 -5.30 4.58 5.28
N ASN A 86 -5.51 4.73 3.98
CA ASN A 86 -5.89 6.01 3.36
C ASN A 86 -7.26 5.88 2.67
N HIS A 87 -8.30 6.40 3.32
CA HIS A 87 -9.69 6.37 2.83
C HIS A 87 -9.90 7.05 1.47
N SER A 88 -8.97 7.94 1.05
CA SER A 88 -9.05 8.59 -0.27
C SER A 88 -8.54 7.71 -1.42
N LEU A 89 -7.94 6.55 -1.14
CA LEU A 89 -7.44 5.60 -2.13
C LEU A 89 -8.46 4.50 -2.41
N ASN A 90 -8.25 3.77 -3.51
CA ASN A 90 -9.04 2.62 -3.92
C ASN A 90 -9.11 1.58 -2.78
N PRO A 91 -10.32 1.13 -2.38
CA PRO A 91 -10.51 0.19 -1.28
C PRO A 91 -9.71 -1.10 -1.39
N LEU A 92 -9.46 -1.57 -2.62
CA LEU A 92 -8.65 -2.75 -2.86
C LEU A 92 -7.24 -2.61 -2.27
N THR A 93 -6.69 -1.39 -2.25
CA THR A 93 -5.36 -1.14 -1.68
C THR A 93 -5.31 -1.28 -0.16
N TRP A 94 -6.45 -1.20 0.53
CA TRP A 94 -6.52 -1.33 1.99
C TRP A 94 -6.34 -2.79 2.44
N ILE A 95 -6.57 -3.74 1.54
CA ILE A 95 -6.26 -5.17 1.78
C ILE A 95 -4.77 -5.34 2.11
N TYR A 96 -3.88 -4.58 1.47
CA TYR A 96 -2.46 -4.60 1.79
C TYR A 96 -2.18 -4.10 3.22
N ASP A 97 -2.89 -3.07 3.67
CA ASP A 97 -2.78 -2.56 5.04
C ASP A 97 -3.32 -3.56 6.06
N LEU A 98 -4.39 -4.29 5.72
CA LEU A 98 -4.93 -5.40 6.51
C LEU A 98 -3.90 -6.53 6.69
N PHE A 99 -3.37 -7.09 5.59
CA PHE A 99 -2.39 -8.18 5.65
C PHE A 99 -1.11 -7.78 6.40
N ARG A 100 -0.70 -6.52 6.25
CA ARG A 100 0.46 -6.00 6.97
C ARG A 100 0.23 -5.94 8.48
N ALA A 101 -0.95 -5.48 8.90
CA ALA A 101 -1.29 -5.36 10.32
C ALA A 101 -1.58 -6.72 10.98
N ALA A 102 -2.18 -7.66 10.25
CA ALA A 102 -2.51 -8.98 10.77
C ALA A 102 -1.27 -9.87 11.00
N GLY A 103 -0.16 -9.61 10.31
CA GLY A 103 1.07 -10.38 10.50
C GLY A 103 0.90 -11.84 10.06
N SER A 104 1.04 -12.78 10.99
CA SER A 104 0.83 -14.22 10.77
C SER A 104 -0.54 -14.71 11.24
N GLN A 105 -1.44 -13.81 11.66
CA GLN A 105 -2.77 -14.18 12.11
C GLN A 105 -3.66 -14.50 10.90
N THR A 106 -4.44 -15.57 11.02
CA THR A 106 -5.44 -15.94 10.03
C THR A 106 -6.76 -15.26 10.36
N PHE A 107 -7.44 -14.72 9.36
CA PHE A 107 -8.74 -14.09 9.50
C PHE A 107 -9.60 -14.43 8.29
N ASP A 108 -10.90 -14.49 8.52
CA ASP A 108 -11.87 -14.72 7.48
C ASP A 108 -12.13 -13.40 6.73
N LEU A 109 -11.77 -13.37 5.44
CA LEU A 109 -11.88 -12.21 4.58
C LEU A 109 -13.34 -11.76 4.38
N GLU A 110 -14.31 -12.67 4.46
CA GLU A 110 -15.72 -12.32 4.25
C GLU A 110 -16.23 -11.38 5.34
N ASN A 111 -15.75 -11.55 6.58
CA ASN A 111 -16.07 -10.64 7.71
C ASN A 111 -15.51 -9.23 7.53
N PHE A 112 -14.60 -9.03 6.57
CA PHE A 112 -14.04 -7.74 6.19
C PHE A 112 -14.66 -7.17 4.91
N GLY A 113 -15.65 -7.83 4.30
CA GLY A 113 -16.19 -7.39 3.00
C GLY A 113 -15.27 -7.69 1.82
N ILE A 114 -14.38 -8.68 1.98
CA ILE A 114 -13.39 -9.08 0.98
C ILE A 114 -13.69 -10.50 0.51
N LYS A 115 -13.61 -10.71 -0.81
CA LYS A 115 -13.64 -12.03 -1.43
C LYS A 115 -12.28 -12.39 -2.01
N SER A 116 -11.86 -13.61 -1.81
CA SER A 116 -10.68 -14.17 -2.47
C SER A 116 -11.06 -14.74 -3.84
N LEU A 117 -10.34 -14.35 -4.89
CA LEU A 117 -10.55 -14.81 -6.26
C LEU A 117 -9.64 -16.01 -6.60
N LYS A 118 -8.58 -16.22 -5.82
CA LYS A 118 -7.58 -17.28 -6.00
C LYS A 118 -7.12 -17.78 -4.65
N ASN A 119 -6.83 -19.08 -4.55
CA ASN A 119 -6.21 -19.64 -3.34
C ASN A 119 -4.90 -18.92 -3.02
N PHE A 120 -4.69 -18.59 -1.75
CA PHE A 120 -3.48 -17.95 -1.26
C PHE A 120 -3.08 -18.55 0.09
N ASP A 121 -1.79 -18.44 0.42
CA ASP A 121 -1.25 -18.81 1.72
C ASP A 121 -1.32 -17.59 2.64
N ALA A 122 -2.19 -17.63 3.66
CA ALA A 122 -2.40 -16.51 4.58
C ALA A 122 -1.12 -16.07 5.32
N VAL A 123 -0.14 -16.95 5.47
CA VAL A 123 1.14 -16.64 6.13
C VAL A 123 2.09 -15.94 5.18
N LYS A 124 2.08 -16.29 3.88
CA LYS A 124 3.03 -15.77 2.88
C LYS A 124 2.50 -14.62 2.04
N VAL A 125 1.18 -14.49 1.89
CA VAL A 125 0.54 -13.54 0.97
C VAL A 125 1.00 -12.10 1.18
N ARG A 126 1.22 -11.69 2.44
CA ARG A 126 1.77 -10.37 2.77
C ARG A 126 3.15 -10.16 2.14
N ASP A 127 4.05 -11.12 2.33
CA ASP A 127 5.44 -11.01 1.88
C ASP A 127 5.53 -11.15 0.35
N GLU A 128 4.69 -11.98 -0.25
CA GLU A 128 4.54 -12.09 -1.70
C GLU A 128 4.09 -10.77 -2.32
N ILE A 129 3.00 -10.17 -1.82
CA ILE A 129 2.50 -8.87 -2.30
C ILE A 129 3.56 -7.79 -2.08
N ASN A 130 4.23 -7.77 -0.92
CA ASN A 130 5.26 -6.79 -0.60
C ASN A 130 6.46 -6.88 -1.56
N ARG A 131 6.88 -8.10 -1.92
CA ARG A 131 7.96 -8.36 -2.87
C ARG A 131 7.57 -7.95 -4.29
N GLU A 132 6.38 -8.34 -4.76
CA GLU A 132 5.89 -7.95 -6.08
C GLU A 132 5.75 -6.43 -6.22
N LEU A 133 5.29 -5.75 -5.17
CA LEU A 133 5.25 -4.28 -5.12
C LEU A 133 6.63 -3.65 -5.18
N LEU A 134 7.63 -4.27 -4.54
CA LEU A 134 9.01 -3.80 -4.59
C LEU A 134 9.55 -3.91 -6.02
N GLU A 135 9.41 -5.09 -6.62
CA GLU A 135 9.85 -5.37 -7.99
C GLU A 135 9.20 -4.41 -9.00
N LEU A 136 7.88 -4.19 -8.93
CA LEU A 136 7.19 -3.24 -9.80
C LEU A 136 7.73 -1.81 -9.64
N SER A 137 7.97 -1.38 -8.41
CA SER A 137 8.54 -0.04 -8.15
C SER A 137 9.98 0.07 -8.64
N GLU A 138 10.80 -0.97 -8.46
CA GLU A 138 12.19 -1.01 -8.94
C GLU A 138 12.23 -0.94 -10.46
N VAL A 139 11.50 -1.81 -11.16
CA VAL A 139 11.41 -1.80 -12.63
C VAL A 139 10.92 -0.46 -13.16
N HIS A 140 9.93 0.17 -12.51
CA HIS A 140 9.48 1.50 -12.89
C HIS A 140 10.58 2.57 -12.69
N HIS A 141 11.28 2.53 -11.55
CA HIS A 141 12.37 3.45 -11.29
C HIS A 141 13.48 3.31 -12.34
N GLU A 142 13.90 2.09 -12.65
CA GLU A 142 14.93 1.82 -13.66
C GLU A 142 14.53 2.35 -15.03
N ARG A 143 13.28 2.11 -15.45
CA ARG A 143 12.80 2.53 -16.77
C ARG A 143 12.75 4.04 -16.96
N TYR A 144 12.41 4.81 -15.92
CA TYR A 144 12.10 6.24 -16.05
C TYR A 144 13.13 7.17 -15.39
N PHE A 145 14.00 6.67 -14.50
CA PHE A 145 14.89 7.50 -13.68
C PHE A 145 16.36 7.08 -13.74
N LYS A 146 16.70 5.82 -14.05
CA LYS A 146 18.10 5.47 -14.33
C LYS A 146 18.43 5.98 -15.75
N LYS A 147 19.35 6.94 -15.83
CA LYS A 147 20.03 7.27 -17.09
C LYS A 147 21.01 6.13 -17.39
N ASN A 148 20.94 5.58 -18.60
CA ASN A 148 22.03 4.74 -19.15
C ASN A 148 23.34 5.53 -19.18
#